data_AF-A0A3S0G3M9-F1
#
_entry.id   AF-A0A3S0G3M9-F1
#
_cell.length_a   1.000
_cell.length_b   1.000
_cell.length_c   1.000
_cell.angle_alpha   90.00
_cell.angle_beta   90.00
_cell.angle_gamma   90.00
#
_symmetry.space_group_name_H-M   'P 1'
#
loop_
_entity.id
_entity.type
_entity.pdbx_description
1 polymer ?
#
loop_
_entity_poly.entity_id
_entity_poly.type
_entity_poly.pdbx_seq_one_letter_code
_entity_poly.pdbx_strand_id
1 'polypeptide(L)'
;MQFVLDVPPKTWFRIETAGEAALESQLMQHAVEKYFQQAYDEAVASYAPPANRRYIEQSIGRTAHIQRTMPMFMTLRDGEGKGLATAMLPPEGESEAHFRPIIVGPNNADPFPEHGEAIAALGAHLGLKLEPARCYPYRRR
;
A
#
# COMPACT_ATOMS: atom_id res chain seq x y z
N MET A 1 -11.73 -4.77 -1.94
CA MET A 1 -10.27 -4.97 -1.89
C MET A 1 -9.92 -5.98 -2.96
N GLN A 2 -8.77 -5.84 -3.61
CA GLN A 2 -8.34 -6.74 -4.68
C GLN A 2 -7.41 -7.84 -4.14
N PHE A 3 -7.63 -9.09 -4.50
CA PHE A 3 -6.71 -10.19 -4.16
C PHE A 3 -5.34 -9.98 -4.82
N VAL A 4 -4.25 -10.24 -4.09
CA VAL A 4 -2.87 -10.12 -4.59
C VAL A 4 -2.15 -11.47 -4.54
N LEU A 5 -1.99 -12.02 -3.35
CA LEU A 5 -1.17 -13.20 -3.11
C LEU A 5 -1.72 -13.99 -1.94
N ASP A 6 -1.80 -15.31 -2.11
CA ASP A 6 -2.10 -16.22 -1.02
C ASP A 6 -0.82 -16.82 -0.44
N VAL A 7 -0.71 -16.83 0.89
CA VAL A 7 0.40 -17.39 1.67
C VAL A 7 -0.22 -18.14 2.85
N PRO A 8 -0.84 -19.33 2.62
CA PRO A 8 -1.67 -20.00 3.61
C PRO A 8 -1.01 -20.10 5.00
N PRO A 9 -1.74 -19.78 6.08
CA PRO A 9 -3.19 -19.49 6.14
C PRO A 9 -3.54 -17.99 5.95
N LYS A 10 -2.68 -17.20 5.32
CA LYS A 10 -2.82 -15.74 5.21
C LYS A 10 -2.94 -15.29 3.78
N THR A 11 -3.60 -14.17 3.54
CA THR A 11 -3.80 -13.64 2.18
C THR A 11 -3.58 -12.14 2.15
N TRP A 12 -2.86 -11.67 1.12
CA TRP A 12 -2.65 -10.26 0.85
C TRP A 12 -3.72 -9.71 -0.10
N PHE A 13 -4.22 -8.54 0.25
CA PHE A 13 -5.14 -7.77 -0.57
C PHE A 13 -4.61 -6.34 -0.78
N ARG A 14 -4.91 -5.77 -1.96
CA ARG A 14 -4.69 -4.36 -2.26
C ARG A 14 -5.91 -3.55 -1.85
N ILE A 15 -5.65 -2.41 -1.22
CA ILE A 15 -6.62 -1.36 -0.88
C ILE A 15 -6.67 -0.40 -2.08
N GLU A 16 -7.84 -0.25 -2.68
CA GLU A 16 -8.03 0.51 -3.92
C GLU A 16 -8.83 1.79 -3.71
N THR A 17 -9.57 1.89 -2.61
CA THR A 17 -10.47 3.02 -2.36
C THR A 17 -10.26 3.65 -0.99
N ALA A 18 -10.61 4.93 -0.86
CA ALA A 18 -10.60 5.64 0.41
C ALA A 18 -11.52 4.97 1.45
N GLY A 19 -12.68 4.44 1.02
CA GLY A 19 -13.59 3.72 1.91
C GLY A 19 -12.98 2.43 2.49
N GLU A 20 -12.22 1.68 1.69
CA GLU A 20 -11.47 0.53 2.18
C GLU A 20 -10.35 0.93 3.13
N ALA A 21 -9.64 2.02 2.83
CA ALA A 21 -8.58 2.55 3.70
C ALA A 21 -9.14 3.03 5.06
N ALA A 22 -10.35 3.61 5.07
CA ALA A 22 -11.05 4.01 6.28
C ALA A 22 -11.43 2.80 7.15
N LEU A 23 -12.03 1.77 6.55
CA LEU A 23 -12.34 0.51 7.23
C LEU A 23 -11.07 -0.15 7.79
N GLU A 24 -9.99 -0.14 7.00
CA GLU A 24 -8.71 -0.70 7.43
C GLU A 24 -8.11 0.06 8.60
N SER A 25 -8.21 1.39 8.60
CA SER A 25 -7.69 2.23 9.67
C SER A 25 -8.38 1.97 11.01
N GLN A 26 -9.70 1.77 10.97
CA GLN A 26 -10.48 1.40 12.15
C GLN A 26 -10.10 0.01 12.66
N LEU A 27 -10.00 -0.96 11.76
CA LEU A 27 -9.70 -2.34 12.10
C LEU A 27 -8.29 -2.51 12.67
N MET A 28 -7.30 -1.85 12.06
CA MET A 28 -5.90 -1.95 12.44
C MET A 28 -5.48 -0.94 13.51
N GLN A 29 -6.36 0.01 13.86
CA GLN A 29 -6.13 1.05 14.87
C GLN A 29 -4.89 1.91 14.55
N HIS A 30 -4.72 2.28 13.28
CA HIS A 30 -3.65 3.15 12.80
C HIS A 30 -4.08 3.99 11.58
N ALA A 31 -3.31 5.01 11.21
CA ALA A 31 -3.74 6.06 10.29
C ALA A 31 -3.51 5.78 8.78
N VAL A 32 -3.82 4.57 8.28
CA VAL A 32 -3.62 4.22 6.85
C VAL A 32 -4.46 5.08 5.91
N GLU A 33 -5.70 5.42 6.28
CA GLU A 33 -6.60 6.29 5.53
C GLU A 33 -5.98 7.66 5.29
N LYS A 34 -5.33 8.22 6.32
CA LYS A 34 -4.66 9.52 6.20
C LYS A 34 -3.56 9.47 5.14
N TYR A 35 -2.73 8.42 5.13
CA TYR A 35 -1.68 8.26 4.13
C TYR A 35 -2.25 8.01 2.73
N PHE A 36 -3.33 7.23 2.63
CA PHE A 36 -4.02 6.99 1.36
C PHE A 36 -4.55 8.29 0.75
N GLN A 37 -5.25 9.10 1.55
CA GLN A 37 -5.82 10.37 1.10
C GLN A 37 -4.72 11.37 0.70
N GLN A 38 -3.68 11.49 1.52
CA GLN A 38 -2.54 12.36 1.21
C GLN A 38 -1.87 11.97 -0.12
N ALA A 39 -1.59 10.67 -0.32
CA ALA A 39 -0.97 10.20 -1.55
C ALA A 39 -1.87 10.38 -2.77
N TYR A 40 -3.19 10.24 -2.61
CA TYR A 40 -4.16 10.54 -3.66
C TYR A 40 -4.13 12.02 -4.05
N ASP A 41 -4.12 12.93 -3.06
CA ASP A 41 -4.09 14.38 -3.30
C ASP A 41 -2.78 14.82 -3.97
N GLU A 42 -1.64 14.24 -3.56
CA GLU A 42 -0.33 14.45 -4.19
C GLU A 42 -0.31 13.92 -5.65
N ALA A 43 -0.88 12.74 -5.89
CA ALA A 43 -1.00 12.18 -7.24
C ALA A 43 -1.92 13.02 -8.13
N VAL A 44 -2.99 13.59 -7.58
CA VAL A 44 -3.86 14.55 -8.28
C VAL A 44 -3.09 15.83 -8.62
N ALA A 45 -2.35 16.39 -7.66
CA ALA A 45 -1.63 17.65 -7.83
C ALA A 45 -0.46 17.55 -8.82
N SER A 46 0.14 16.37 -8.96
CA SER A 46 1.25 16.13 -9.90
C SER A 46 0.82 15.92 -11.36
N TYR A 47 -0.49 15.80 -11.64
CA TYR A 47 -0.97 15.61 -13.00
C TYR A 47 -0.94 16.91 -13.81
N ALA A 48 -0.08 16.97 -14.83
CA ALA A 48 -0.03 18.05 -15.80
C ALA A 48 -0.79 17.65 -17.09
N PRO A 49 -2.00 18.18 -17.34
CA PRO A 49 -2.78 17.80 -18.52
C PRO A 49 -2.11 18.31 -19.82
N PRO A 50 -2.11 17.53 -20.90
CA PRO A 50 -1.63 18.00 -22.20
C PRO A 50 -2.54 19.11 -22.74
N ALA A 51 -1.95 20.24 -23.17
CA ALA A 51 -2.68 21.46 -23.55
C ALA A 51 -3.71 21.29 -24.70
N ASN A 52 -3.58 20.25 -25.53
CA ASN A 52 -4.36 20.06 -26.76
C ASN A 52 -5.32 18.85 -26.75
N ARG A 53 -5.61 18.25 -25.58
CA ARG A 53 -6.51 17.07 -25.48
C ARG A 53 -7.95 17.44 -25.13
N ARG A 54 -8.92 16.64 -25.57
CA ARG A 54 -10.34 16.79 -25.18
C ARG A 54 -10.52 16.47 -23.69
N TYR A 55 -11.51 17.07 -23.04
CA TYR A 55 -11.78 16.90 -21.59
C TYR A 55 -11.86 15.42 -21.15
N ILE A 56 -12.53 14.56 -21.92
CA ILE A 56 -12.66 13.12 -21.61
C ILE A 56 -11.30 12.41 -21.66
N GLU A 57 -10.44 12.78 -22.59
CA GLU A 57 -9.09 12.19 -22.69
C GLU A 57 -8.20 12.68 -21.55
N GLN A 58 -8.41 13.92 -21.10
CA GLN A 58 -7.73 14.47 -19.92
C GLN A 58 -8.18 13.78 -18.64
N SER A 59 -9.46 13.45 -18.48
CA SER A 59 -9.96 12.73 -17.29
C SER A 59 -9.47 11.29 -17.25
N ILE A 60 -9.48 10.57 -18.38
CA ILE A 60 -8.89 9.24 -18.50
C ILE A 60 -7.39 9.29 -18.19
N GLY A 61 -6.68 10.26 -18.75
CA GLY A 61 -5.25 10.47 -18.49
C GLY A 61 -4.96 10.75 -17.01
N ARG A 62 -5.81 11.55 -16.35
CA ARG A 62 -5.70 11.86 -14.92
C ARG A 62 -5.89 10.60 -14.07
N THR A 63 -6.92 9.80 -14.33
CA THR A 63 -7.17 8.56 -13.58
C THR A 63 -6.00 7.58 -13.73
N ALA A 64 -5.51 7.39 -14.95
CA ALA A 64 -4.36 6.52 -15.21
C ALA A 64 -3.07 7.04 -14.54
N HIS A 65 -2.86 8.37 -14.53
CA HIS A 65 -1.74 9.00 -13.82
C HIS A 65 -1.81 8.74 -12.32
N ILE A 66 -2.97 8.95 -11.70
CA ILE A 66 -3.18 8.72 -10.28
C ILE A 66 -2.88 7.25 -9.93
N GLN A 67 -3.47 6.30 -10.67
CA GLN A 67 -3.25 4.88 -10.43
C GLN A 67 -1.77 4.46 -10.53
N ARG A 68 -1.01 5.08 -11.43
CA ARG A 68 0.42 4.81 -11.62
C ARG A 68 1.32 5.49 -10.59
N THR A 69 0.92 6.65 -10.07
CA THR A 69 1.75 7.46 -9.17
C THR A 69 1.47 7.11 -7.71
N MET A 70 0.28 6.57 -7.41
CA MET A 70 -0.08 6.22 -6.04
C MET A 70 0.79 5.06 -5.52
N PRO A 71 1.28 5.16 -4.27
CA PRO A 71 1.83 4.04 -3.52
C PRO A 71 0.84 2.87 -3.49
N MET A 72 1.35 1.65 -3.48
CA MET A 72 0.51 0.47 -3.29
C MET A 72 0.20 0.30 -1.80
N PHE A 73 -1.08 0.28 -1.44
CA PHE A 73 -1.53 -0.01 -0.09
C PHE A 73 -2.01 -1.46 -0.01
N MET A 74 -1.40 -2.25 0.86
CA MET A 74 -1.71 -3.67 1.05
C MET A 74 -2.18 -3.95 2.48
N THR A 75 -3.04 -4.95 2.64
CA THR A 75 -3.44 -5.51 3.94
C THR A 75 -3.30 -7.03 3.92
N LEU A 76 -2.77 -7.59 5.01
CA LEU A 76 -2.63 -9.02 5.24
C LEU A 76 -3.77 -9.48 6.14
N ARG A 77 -4.48 -10.53 5.72
CA ARG A 77 -5.57 -11.15 6.48
C ARG A 77 -5.25 -12.58 6.87
N ASP A 78 -5.86 -13.07 7.94
CA ASP A 78 -6.02 -14.51 8.17
C ASP A 78 -7.27 -15.08 7.47
N GLY A 79 -7.50 -16.39 7.61
CA GLY A 79 -8.65 -17.08 7.04
C GLY A 79 -10.02 -16.65 7.58
N GLU A 80 -10.08 -15.88 8.67
CA GLU A 80 -11.32 -15.32 9.22
C GLU A 80 -11.53 -13.85 8.81
N GLY A 81 -10.57 -13.25 8.09
CA GLY A 81 -10.60 -11.85 7.67
C GLY A 81 -10.04 -10.87 8.69
N LYS A 82 -9.42 -11.34 9.78
CA LYS A 82 -8.73 -10.47 10.73
C LYS A 82 -7.52 -9.82 10.07
N GLY A 83 -7.32 -8.53 10.32
CA GLY A 83 -6.13 -7.80 9.85
C GLY A 83 -4.90 -8.12 10.69
N LEU A 84 -3.80 -8.41 9.99
CA LEU A 84 -2.53 -8.86 10.57
C LEU A 84 -1.40 -7.85 10.34
N ALA A 85 -1.38 -7.21 9.17
CA ALA A 85 -0.41 -6.16 8.84
C ALA A 85 -0.96 -5.28 7.72
N THR A 86 -0.51 -4.02 7.67
CA THR A 86 -0.65 -3.17 6.49
C THR A 86 0.71 -2.80 5.93
N ALA A 87 0.76 -2.56 4.63
CA ALA A 87 1.95 -2.10 3.95
C ALA A 87 1.62 -0.92 3.03
N MET A 88 2.45 0.12 3.09
CA MET A 88 2.53 1.18 2.09
C MET A 88 3.83 0.95 1.32
N LEU A 89 3.70 0.57 0.06
CA LEU A 89 4.80 0.16 -0.82
C LEU A 89 4.97 1.18 -1.96
N PRO A 90 6.11 1.17 -2.69
CA PRO A 90 6.31 2.02 -3.85
C PRO A 90 5.17 1.85 -4.88
N PRO A 91 4.97 2.83 -5.77
CA PRO A 91 4.07 2.65 -6.91
C PRO A 91 4.44 1.42 -7.74
N GLU A 92 3.48 0.87 -8.46
CA GLU A 92 3.66 -0.38 -9.20
C GLU A 92 4.76 -0.25 -10.27
N GLY A 93 5.75 -1.15 -10.24
CA GLY A 93 6.91 -1.10 -11.11
C GLY A 93 8.05 -0.19 -10.65
N GLU A 94 7.87 0.57 -9.56
CA GLU A 94 8.95 1.33 -8.93
C GLU A 94 9.70 0.50 -7.88
N SER A 95 10.94 0.90 -7.61
CA SER A 95 11.77 0.26 -6.59
C SER A 95 11.72 1.02 -5.28
N GLU A 96 12.06 0.31 -4.21
CA GLU A 96 12.17 0.87 -2.88
C GLU A 96 13.31 1.90 -2.73
N ALA A 97 14.23 2.03 -3.70
CA ALA A 97 15.38 2.96 -3.62
C ALA A 97 14.96 4.43 -3.44
N HIS A 98 13.84 4.83 -4.05
CA HIS A 98 13.31 6.20 -4.00
C HIS A 98 12.08 6.35 -3.12
N PHE A 99 11.62 5.26 -2.52
CA PHE A 99 10.42 5.21 -1.72
C PHE A 99 10.67 4.34 -0.49
N ARG A 100 10.53 4.90 0.71
CA ARG A 100 10.70 4.11 1.94
C ARG A 100 9.41 3.34 2.21
N PRO A 101 9.38 1.99 2.03
CA PRO A 101 8.18 1.22 2.32
C PRO A 101 7.92 1.24 3.82
N ILE A 102 6.65 1.21 4.21
CA ILE A 102 6.21 1.17 5.61
C ILE A 102 5.37 -0.08 5.79
N ILE A 103 5.71 -0.92 6.76
CA ILE A 103 4.93 -2.11 7.10
C ILE A 103 4.75 -2.14 8.61
N VAL A 104 3.49 -2.21 9.06
CA VAL A 104 3.11 -2.17 10.47
C VAL A 104 1.97 -3.14 10.76
N GLY A 105 1.96 -3.70 11.97
CA GLY A 105 0.84 -4.49 12.50
C GLY A 105 -0.24 -3.61 13.13
N PRO A 106 -1.27 -4.23 13.73
CA PRO A 106 -2.28 -3.52 14.50
C PRO A 106 -1.63 -2.64 15.57
N ASN A 107 -2.19 -1.45 15.83
CA ASN A 107 -1.65 -0.49 16.78
C ASN A 107 -0.20 -0.08 16.51
N ASN A 108 0.24 -0.09 15.25
CA ASN A 108 1.62 0.20 14.83
C ASN A 108 2.67 -0.79 15.39
N ALA A 109 2.25 -1.99 15.80
CA ALA A 109 3.15 -3.04 16.26
C ALA A 109 4.15 -3.48 15.17
N ASP A 110 5.24 -4.13 15.58
CA ASP A 110 6.18 -4.77 14.66
C ASP A 110 5.56 -6.06 14.10
N PRO A 111 5.24 -6.14 12.79
CA PRO A 111 4.61 -7.33 12.22
C PRO A 111 5.62 -8.40 11.81
N PHE A 112 6.93 -8.09 11.76
CA PHE A 112 7.94 -8.98 11.21
C PHE A 112 8.17 -10.27 12.03
N PRO A 113 8.16 -10.25 13.38
CA PRO A 113 8.33 -11.48 14.18
C PRO A 113 7.31 -12.57 13.87
N GLU A 114 6.06 -12.20 13.61
CA GLU A 114 4.95 -13.17 13.42
C GLU A 114 4.58 -13.37 11.94
N HIS A 115 4.83 -12.36 11.08
CA HIS A 115 4.34 -12.34 9.70
C HIS A 115 5.46 -12.17 8.67
N GLY A 116 6.72 -12.32 9.08
CA GLY A 116 7.89 -12.16 8.22
C GLY A 116 7.86 -13.01 6.94
N GLU A 117 7.41 -14.26 7.02
CA GLU A 117 7.28 -15.13 5.84
C GLU A 117 6.28 -14.59 4.81
N ALA A 118 5.11 -14.12 5.28
CA ALA A 118 4.10 -13.53 4.41
C ALA A 118 4.56 -12.20 3.80
N ILE A 119 5.31 -11.39 4.56
CA ILE A 119 5.92 -10.14 4.07
C ILE A 119 7.00 -10.45 3.03
N ALA A 120 7.85 -11.46 3.27
CA ALA A 120 8.88 -11.88 2.33
C ALA A 120 8.27 -12.42 1.02
N ALA A 121 7.19 -13.20 1.11
CA ALA A 121 6.47 -13.69 -0.05
C ALA A 121 5.85 -12.55 -0.88
N LEU A 122 5.27 -11.54 -0.23
CA LEU A 122 4.79 -10.33 -0.92
C LEU A 122 5.94 -9.59 -1.62
N GLY A 123 7.08 -9.43 -0.94
CA GLY A 123 8.27 -8.83 -1.52
C GLY A 123 8.75 -9.58 -2.76
N ALA A 124 8.85 -10.91 -2.68
CA ALA A 124 9.24 -11.74 -3.81
C ALA A 124 8.25 -11.65 -4.99
N HIS A 125 6.94 -11.63 -4.70
CA HIS A 125 5.89 -11.48 -5.71
C HIS A 125 5.98 -10.15 -6.46
N LEU A 126 6.33 -9.06 -5.75
CA LEU A 126 6.44 -7.71 -6.31
C LEU A 126 7.86 -7.36 -6.79
N GLY A 127 8.85 -8.22 -6.57
CA GLY A 127 10.26 -7.92 -6.86
C GLY A 127 10.90 -6.88 -5.93
N LEU A 128 10.37 -6.71 -4.71
CA LEU A 128 10.81 -5.74 -3.70
C LEU A 128 11.57 -6.41 -2.55
N LYS A 129 12.56 -5.71 -1.99
CA LYS A 129 13.24 -6.14 -0.74
C LYS A 129 12.58 -5.53 0.49
N LEU A 130 11.69 -6.30 1.12
CA LEU A 130 10.91 -5.88 2.29
C LEU A 130 11.58 -6.31 3.61
N GLU A 131 12.72 -5.70 3.93
CA GLU A 131 13.48 -6.02 5.14
C GLU A 131 12.97 -5.24 6.39
N PRO A 132 12.91 -5.87 7.58
CA PRO A 132 12.43 -5.21 8.80
C PRO A 132 13.18 -3.92 9.13
N ALA A 133 14.50 -3.88 8.88
CA ALA A 133 15.35 -2.73 9.15
C ALA A 133 14.98 -1.47 8.36
N ARG A 134 14.34 -1.66 7.21
CA ARG A 134 13.93 -0.58 6.32
C ARG A 134 12.46 -0.24 6.47
N CYS A 135 11.64 -1.28 6.58
CA CYS A 135 10.20 -1.22 6.44
C CYS A 135 9.46 -0.94 7.76
N TYR A 136 10.02 -1.33 8.91
CA TYR A 136 9.39 -1.01 10.20
C TYR A 136 9.84 0.39 10.69
N PRO A 137 8.95 1.39 10.74
CA PRO A 137 9.36 2.78 11.00
C PRO A 137 9.75 3.04 12.46
N TYR A 138 9.28 2.23 13.41
CA TYR A 138 9.48 2.43 14.85
C TYR A 138 10.61 1.59 15.44
N ARG A 139 11.43 0.95 14.60
CA ARG A 139 12.60 0.20 15.06
C ARG A 139 13.52 1.14 15.84
N ARG A 140 13.72 0.87 17.13
CA ARG A 140 14.73 1.56 17.93
C ARG A 140 16.11 1.19 17.36
N ARG A 141 16.90 2.22 17.03
CA ARG A 141 18.30 2.07 16.63
C ARG A 141 19.17 1.71 17.83
#